data_AF-A0A316KEH8-F1
#
_entry.id   AF-A0A316KEH8-F1
#
_cell.length_a   1.000
_cell.length_b   1.000
_cell.length_c   1.000
_cell.angle_alpha   90.00
_cell.angle_beta   90.00
_cell.angle_gamma   90.00
#
_symmetry.space_group_name_H-M   'P 1'
#
loop_
_entity.id
_entity.type
_entity.pdbx_description
1 polymer ?
#
loop_
_entity_poly.entity_id
_entity_poly.type
_entity_poly.pdbx_seq_one_letter_code
_entity_poly.pdbx_strand_id
1 'polypeptide(L)'
;MGGISSIDQTDQDDESGYIYSKYTFGASMGMVGLKHSYIVSPKLYIKSYISASTAGNAGEGQWQKSDSTGLFISERDNYRDHQWKAQLIANYKINQKNLIQGGVTYTRFLYN
;
A
#
# COMPACT_ATOMS: atom_id res chain seq x y z
N MET A 1 2.45 6.40 -8.09
CA MET A 1 1.28 6.73 -7.24
C MET A 1 1.62 6.43 -5.80
N GLY A 2 1.10 7.19 -4.85
CA GLY A 2 1.33 6.93 -3.43
C GLY A 2 0.38 7.73 -2.55
N GLY A 3 0.29 7.34 -1.29
CA GLY A 3 -0.54 7.98 -0.28
C GLY A 3 0.00 7.69 1.11
N ILE A 4 -0.14 8.68 2.00
CA ILE A 4 0.14 8.55 3.43
C ILE A 4 -1.14 9.00 4.14
N SER A 5 -1.57 8.25 5.13
CA SER A 5 -2.71 8.59 5.97
C SER A 5 -2.39 8.30 7.42
N SER A 6 -2.97 9.08 8.32
CA SER A 6 -2.91 8.84 9.76
C SER A 6 -4.29 9.01 10.38
N ILE A 7 -4.58 8.21 11.40
CA ILE A 7 -5.75 8.34 12.25
C ILE A 7 -5.22 8.50 13.67
N ASP A 8 -5.59 9.62 14.30
CA ASP A 8 -5.33 9.85 15.72
C ASP A 8 -6.62 9.58 16.49
N GLN A 9 -6.54 8.71 17.48
CA GLN A 9 -7.60 8.44 18.44
C GLN A 9 -7.14 8.89 19.82
N THR A 10 -8.00 9.62 20.53
CA THR A 10 -7.75 10.05 21.90
C THR A 10 -8.96 9.67 22.72
N ASP A 11 -8.76 8.85 23.75
CA ASP A 11 -9.82 8.50 24.69
C ASP A 11 -9.72 9.48 25.87
N GLN A 12 -10.78 10.28 26.04
CA GLN A 12 -10.84 11.37 27.00
C GLN A 12 -12.13 11.27 27.82
N ASP A 13 -12.07 11.68 29.08
CA ASP A 13 -13.23 11.88 29.94
C ASP A 13 -14.06 13.09 29.48
N ASP A 14 -15.34 12.87 29.21
CA ASP A 14 -16.24 13.90 28.67
C ASP A 14 -16.57 15.02 29.68
N GLU A 15 -16.44 14.77 30.99
CA GLU A 15 -16.76 15.77 32.03
C GLU A 15 -15.52 16.52 32.53
N SER A 16 -14.40 15.83 32.72
CA SER A 16 -13.17 16.41 33.29
C SER A 16 -12.13 16.82 32.24
N GLY A 17 -12.29 16.36 31.00
CA GLY A 17 -11.35 16.61 29.91
C GLY A 17 -10.04 15.82 30.01
N TYR A 18 -10.00 14.81 30.88
CA TYR A 18 -8.79 14.06 31.20
C TYR A 18 -8.51 12.95 30.16
N ILE A 19 -7.29 12.89 29.62
CA ILE A 19 -6.91 11.93 28.57
C ILE A 19 -6.37 10.64 29.19
N TYR A 20 -7.02 9.52 28.92
CA TYR A 20 -6.64 8.20 29.43
C TYR A 20 -5.66 7.48 28.49
N SER A 21 -5.87 7.62 27.18
CA SER A 21 -5.02 6.98 26.18
C SER A 21 -5.00 7.78 24.88
N LYS A 22 -3.92 7.61 24.11
CA LYS A 22 -3.79 8.16 22.76
C LYS A 22 -3.24 7.09 21.83
N TYR A 23 -3.86 6.90 20.68
CA TYR A 23 -3.41 6.01 19.64
C TYR A 23 -3.21 6.76 18.33
N THR A 24 -2.11 6.49 17.66
CA THR A 24 -1.84 6.99 16.31
C THR A 24 -1.64 5.79 15.38
N PHE A 25 -2.50 5.65 14.39
CA PHE A 25 -2.41 4.64 13.33
C PHE A 25 -1.98 5.30 12.03
N GLY A 26 -0.81 4.93 11.51
CA GLY A 26 -0.29 5.37 10.22
C GLY A 26 -0.43 4.29 9.16
N ALA A 27 -0.80 4.67 7.95
CA ALA A 27 -0.71 3.81 6.77
C ALA A 27 -0.02 4.57 5.64
N SER A 28 0.84 3.87 4.90
CA SER A 28 1.58 4.43 3.78
C SER A 28 1.62 3.43 2.63
N MET A 29 1.45 3.91 1.41
CA MET A 29 1.66 3.11 0.22
C MET A 29 2.37 3.91 -0.86
N GLY A 30 3.25 3.24 -1.59
CA GLY A 30 3.94 3.82 -2.74
C GLY A 30 4.09 2.77 -3.84
N MET A 31 3.87 3.18 -5.08
CA MET A 31 4.04 2.32 -6.24
C MET A 31 4.70 3.10 -7.38
N VAL A 32 5.73 2.48 -7.96
CA VAL A 32 6.39 2.92 -9.17
C VAL A 32 6.28 1.81 -10.20
N GLY A 33 6.04 2.17 -11.45
CA GLY A 33 5.92 1.19 -12.51
C GLY A 33 6.24 1.77 -13.86
N LEU A 34 6.82 0.93 -14.72
CA LEU A 34 7.13 1.22 -16.10
C LEU A 34 6.30 0.32 -16.99
N LYS A 35 5.61 0.93 -17.96
CA LYS A 35 4.82 0.24 -18.97
C LYS A 35 5.41 0.52 -20.33
N HIS A 36 5.70 -0.52 -21.09
CA HIS A 36 6.16 -0.43 -22.46
C HIS A 36 5.19 -1.17 -23.38
N SER A 37 4.88 -0.56 -24.53
CA SER A 37 3.97 -1.14 -25.52
C SER A 37 4.70 -1.21 -26.86
N TYR A 38 4.86 -2.41 -27.37
CA TYR A 38 5.53 -2.67 -28.65
C TYR A 38 4.51 -3.17 -29.68
N ILE A 39 4.38 -2.46 -30.79
CA ILE A 39 3.48 -2.83 -31.88
C ILE A 39 4.26 -3.74 -32.83
N VAL A 40 3.93 -5.02 -32.85
CA VAL A 40 4.57 -6.02 -33.72
C VAL A 40 3.98 -5.97 -35.13
N SER A 41 2.66 -5.78 -35.21
CA SER A 41 1.93 -5.63 -36.47
C SER A 41 0.67 -4.79 -36.27
N PRO A 42 -0.03 -4.35 -37.34
CA PRO A 42 -1.26 -3.56 -37.21
C PRO A 42 -2.36 -4.23 -36.36
N LYS A 43 -2.31 -5.57 -36.24
CA LYS A 43 -3.24 -6.37 -35.46
C LYS A 43 -2.65 -6.90 -34.15
N LEU A 44 -1.33 -6.94 -33.97
CA LEU A 44 -0.69 -7.53 -32.79
C LEU A 44 0.18 -6.49 -32.08
N TYR A 45 -0.06 -6.30 -30.78
CA TYR A 45 0.83 -5.52 -29.92
C TYR A 45 1.07 -6.23 -28.60
N ILE A 46 2.25 -6.04 -28.05
CA ILE A 46 2.70 -6.63 -26.80
C ILE A 46 2.87 -5.49 -25.79
N LYS A 47 2.30 -5.68 -24.59
CA LYS A 47 2.46 -4.78 -23.45
C LYS A 47 3.32 -5.48 -22.41
N SER A 48 4.43 -4.87 -22.02
CA SER A 48 5.19 -5.25 -20.84
C SER A 48 4.97 -4.22 -19.75
N TYR A 49 4.89 -4.70 -18.52
CA TYR A 49 4.72 -3.87 -17.33
C TYR A 49 5.57 -4.43 -16.21
N ILE A 50 6.38 -3.58 -15.60
CA ILE A 50 7.12 -3.89 -14.39
C ILE A 50 6.79 -2.85 -13.33
N SER A 51 6.60 -3.27 -12.10
CA SER A 51 6.37 -2.35 -10.98
C SER A 51 6.92 -2.89 -9.68
N ALA A 52 7.36 -1.97 -8.84
CA ALA A 52 7.65 -2.20 -7.45
C ALA A 52 6.70 -1.34 -6.62
N SER A 53 6.19 -1.91 -5.52
CA SER A 53 5.42 -1.14 -4.57
C SER A 53 5.76 -1.52 -3.15
N THR A 54 5.55 -0.57 -2.25
CA THR A 54 5.65 -0.75 -0.82
C THR A 54 4.33 -0.34 -0.19
N ALA A 55 3.91 -1.07 0.83
CA ALA A 55 2.82 -0.71 1.71
C ALA A 55 3.31 -0.90 3.14
N GLY A 56 2.99 0.02 4.04
CA GLY A 56 3.36 -0.12 5.44
C GLY A 56 2.30 0.45 6.35
N ASN A 57 2.14 -0.19 7.49
CA ASN A 57 1.24 0.22 8.57
C ASN A 57 2.08 0.42 9.83
N ALA A 58 1.76 1.46 10.59
CA ALA A 58 2.39 1.75 11.86
C ALA A 58 1.29 2.03 12.90
N GLY A 59 1.52 1.61 14.14
CA GLY A 59 0.65 1.89 15.27
C GLY A 59 1.49 2.32 16.45
N GLU A 60 1.11 3.41 17.11
CA GLU A 60 1.69 3.81 18.39
C GLU A 60 0.56 4.03 19.41
N GLY A 61 0.60 3.31 20.52
CA GLY A 61 -0.31 3.44 21.64
C GLY A 61 0.40 4.06 22.84
N GLN A 62 -0.20 5.10 23.42
CA GLN A 62 0.26 5.79 24.60
C GLN A 62 -0.76 5.68 25.72
N TRP A 63 -0.31 5.20 26.88
CA TRP A 63 -1.16 4.94 28.04
C TRP A 63 -0.62 5.66 29.26
N GLN A 64 -1.52 6.02 30.17
CA GLN A 64 -1.13 6.45 31.51
C GLN A 64 -0.86 5.23 32.40
N LYS A 65 0.23 5.28 33.16
CA LYS A 65 0.46 4.35 34.26
C LYS A 65 -0.11 4.91 35.55
N SER A 66 -0.59 4.03 36.43
CA SER A 66 -1.17 4.40 37.74
C SER A 66 -0.22 5.17 38.66
N ASP A 67 1.08 5.21 38.36
CA ASP A 67 2.15 5.87 39.11
C ASP A 67 2.69 7.15 38.41
N SER A 68 2.07 7.61 37.32
CA SER A 68 2.59 8.67 36.46
C SER A 68 1.62 9.83 36.24
N THR A 69 2.16 11.05 36.13
CA THR A 69 1.43 12.27 35.73
C THR A 69 1.36 12.49 34.21
N GLY A 70 1.79 11.53 33.38
CA GLY A 70 1.87 11.69 31.92
C GLY A 70 1.68 10.40 31.11
N LEU A 71 1.34 10.58 29.83
CA LEU A 71 1.21 9.51 28.84
C LEU A 71 2.59 8.98 28.42
N PHE A 72 2.72 7.66 28.30
CA PHE A 72 3.92 7.02 27.78
C PHE A 72 3.59 6.01 26.70
N ILE A 73 4.52 5.83 25.75
CA ILE A 73 4.42 4.82 24.70
C ILE A 73 4.43 3.44 25.36
N SER A 74 3.31 2.73 25.27
CA SER A 74 3.19 1.34 25.75
C SER A 74 3.32 0.33 24.62
N GLU A 75 2.98 0.75 23.40
CA GLU A 75 2.95 -0.11 22.23
C GLU A 75 3.43 0.65 21.01
N ARG A 76 4.31 0.01 20.22
CA ARG A 76 4.73 0.51 18.92
C ARG A 76 4.90 -0.67 17.98
N ASP A 77 4.13 -0.67 16.90
CA ASP A 77 4.24 -1.65 15.83
C ASP A 77 4.48 -0.94 14.50
N ASN A 78 5.27 -1.58 13.63
CA ASN A 78 5.55 -1.10 12.29
C ASN A 78 5.77 -2.28 11.35
N TYR A 79 4.86 -2.42 10.39
CA TYR A 79 4.92 -3.45 9.37
C TYR A 79 5.13 -2.80 8.01
N ARG A 80 6.05 -3.34 7.21
CA ARG A 80 6.27 -2.85 5.86
C ARG A 80 6.50 -3.98 4.87
N ASP A 81 5.59 -4.05 3.92
CA ASP A 81 5.60 -5.00 2.82
C ASP A 81 6.18 -4.38 1.56
N HIS A 82 6.90 -5.21 0.82
CA HIS A 82 7.43 -4.91 -0.50
C HIS A 82 6.94 -5.95 -1.49
N GLN A 83 6.49 -5.52 -2.67
CA GLN A 83 6.10 -6.43 -3.75
C GLN A 83 6.64 -5.97 -5.09
N TRP A 84 7.02 -6.93 -5.91
CA TRP A 84 7.46 -6.72 -7.28
C TRP A 84 6.50 -7.46 -8.20
N LYS A 85 6.13 -6.81 -9.30
CA LYS A 85 5.22 -7.38 -10.29
C LYS A 85 5.79 -7.16 -11.68
N ALA A 86 5.84 -8.24 -12.45
CA ALA A 86 6.17 -8.23 -13.87
C ALA A 86 5.00 -8.84 -14.65
N GLN A 87 4.65 -8.25 -15.77
CA GLN A 87 3.53 -8.68 -16.59
C GLN A 87 3.87 -8.52 -18.06
N LEU A 88 3.48 -9.52 -18.84
CA LEU A 88 3.59 -9.53 -20.30
C LEU A 88 2.23 -9.91 -20.89
N ILE A 89 1.66 -9.07 -21.74
CA ILE A 89 0.36 -9.30 -22.38
C ILE A 89 0.49 -9.12 -23.88
N ALA A 90 0.22 -10.18 -24.63
CA ALA A 90 0.00 -10.13 -26.07
C ALA A 90 -1.47 -9.81 -26.36
N ASN A 91 -1.69 -8.86 -27.27
CA ASN A 91 -3.01 -8.39 -27.64
C ASN A 91 -3.18 -8.52 -29.15
N TYR A 92 -4.15 -9.32 -29.58
CA TYR A 92 -4.45 -9.55 -30.99
C TYR A 92 -5.83 -8.99 -31.36
N LYS A 93 -5.87 -8.07 -32.31
CA LYS A 93 -7.09 -7.48 -32.87
C LYS A 93 -7.65 -8.40 -33.95
N ILE A 94 -8.81 -9.00 -33.70
CA ILE A 94 -9.54 -9.76 -34.72
C ILE A 94 -10.14 -8.78 -35.74
N ASN A 95 -10.75 -7.69 -35.24
CA ASN A 95 -11.28 -6.59 -36.05
C ASN A 95 -11.15 -5.27 -35.26
N GLN A 96 -11.73 -4.18 -35.76
CA GLN A 96 -11.65 -2.87 -35.09
C GLN A 96 -12.36 -2.81 -33.73
N LYS A 97 -13.31 -3.73 -33.46
CA LYS A 97 -14.14 -3.77 -32.24
C LYS A 97 -13.76 -4.91 -31.28
N ASN A 98 -13.16 -5.99 -31.79
CA ASN A 98 -12.88 -7.23 -31.07
C ASN A 98 -11.37 -7.47 -30.93
N LEU A 99 -10.94 -7.72 -29.70
CA LEU A 99 -9.55 -7.93 -29.34
C LEU A 99 -9.45 -9.10 -28.35
N ILE A 100 -8.54 -10.02 -28.62
CA ILE A 100 -8.16 -11.10 -27.70
C ILE A 100 -6.89 -10.68 -26.97
N GLN A 101 -6.85 -10.88 -25.66
CA GLN A 101 -5.68 -10.66 -24.83
C GLN A 101 -5.28 -11.97 -24.15
N GLY A 102 -3.99 -12.29 -24.20
CA GLY A 102 -3.40 -13.39 -23.48
C GLY A 102 -2.08 -12.95 -22.88
N GLY A 103 -1.75 -13.42 -21.67
CA GLY A 103 -0.55 -12.96 -21.00
C GLY A 103 -0.24 -13.69 -19.72
N VAL A 104 0.93 -13.37 -19.17
CA VAL A 104 1.44 -13.91 -17.92
C VAL A 104 1.72 -12.77 -16.95
N THR A 105 1.42 -13.01 -15.68
CA THR A 105 1.72 -12.09 -14.59
C THR A 105 2.50 -12.84 -13.53
N TYR A 106 3.65 -12.30 -13.16
CA TYR A 106 4.47 -12.77 -12.07
C TYR A 106 4.48 -11.72 -10.97
N THR A 107 4.14 -12.15 -9.75
CA THR A 107 4.16 -11.30 -8.56
C THR A 107 5.02 -11.98 -7.52
N ARG A 108 5.95 -11.23 -6.92
CA ARG A 108 6.79 -11.69 -5.82
C ARG A 108 6.63 -10.74 -4.64
N PHE A 109 6.25 -11.31 -3.50
CA PHE A 109 6.28 -10.63 -2.22
C PHE A 109 7.66 -10.78 -1.60
N LEU A 110 8.20 -9.67 -1.11
CA LEU A 110 9.48 -9.59 -0.40
C LEU A 110 9.13 -9.35 1.07
N TYR A 111 8.76 -10.42 1.74
CA TYR A 111 8.63 -10.43 3.20
C TYR A 111 10.03 -10.53 3.82
N ASN A 112 10.23 -9.82 4.92
CA ASN A 112 11.43 -9.93 5.76
C ASN A 112 11.02 -10.47 7.13
#